data_AF-A0A7Y2KW19-F1
#
_entry.id   AF-A0A7Y2KW19-F1
#
_cell.length_a   1.000
_cell.length_b   1.000
_cell.length_c   1.000
_cell.angle_alpha   90.00
_cell.angle_beta   90.00
_cell.angle_gamma   90.00
#
_symmetry.space_group_name_H-M   'P 1'
#
loop_
_entity.id
_entity.type
_entity.pdbx_description
1 polymer ?
#
loop_
_entity_poly.entity_id
_entity_poly.type
_entity_poly.pdbx_seq_one_letter_code
_entity_poly.pdbx_strand_id
1 'polypeptide(L)' 'NLCRGTGLLGAPKIGDTAAWKERADHQGGLDGILAKAITGINAMPPKGTCMTCTDEELKGAIEKMSGLK' A
#
# COMPACT_ATOMS: atom_id res chain seq x y z
N ASN A 1 -6.75 1.36 -7.98
CA ASN A 1 -6.52 1.57 -9.42
C ASN A 1 -5.97 2.93 -9.80
N LEU A 2 -6.48 4.07 -9.31
CA LEU A 2 -6.05 5.39 -9.81
C LEU A 2 -4.52 5.66 -9.67
N CYS A 3 -3.95 5.51 -8.46
CA CYS A 3 -2.53 5.78 -8.27
C CYS A 3 -1.65 4.54 -8.49
N ARG A 4 -2.08 3.40 -7.96
CA ARG A 4 -1.35 2.12 -7.99
C ARG A 4 -1.42 1.41 -9.36
N GLY A 5 -2.35 1.77 -10.24
CA GLY A 5 -2.48 1.13 -11.56
C GLY A 5 -1.38 1.55 -12.51
N THR A 6 -1.11 2.85 -12.61
CA THR A 6 -0.07 3.41 -13.49
C THR A 6 1.24 3.71 -12.77
N GLY A 7 1.26 3.66 -11.43
CA GLY A 7 2.40 4.11 -10.62
C GLY A 7 2.48 5.64 -10.52
N LEU A 8 1.33 6.31 -10.50
CA LEU A 8 1.22 7.76 -10.42
C LEU A 8 1.98 8.29 -9.20
N LEU A 9 2.75 9.37 -9.40
CA LEU A 9 3.59 10.00 -8.37
C LEU A 9 4.57 9.03 -7.68
N GLY A 10 5.03 8.01 -8.41
CA GLY A 10 5.94 6.99 -7.85
C GLY A 10 5.26 6.02 -6.89
N ALA A 11 3.94 5.88 -6.97
CA ALA A 11 3.23 4.83 -6.25
C ALA A 11 3.69 3.43 -6.72
N PRO A 12 3.82 2.45 -5.82
CA PRO A 12 4.14 1.09 -6.22
C PRO A 12 3.01 0.54 -7.11
N LYS A 13 3.36 -0.10 -8.22
CA LYS A 13 2.37 -0.62 -9.17
C LYS A 13 1.72 -1.89 -8.62
N ILE A 14 0.47 -2.13 -9.01
CA ILE A 14 -0.18 -3.42 -8.73
C ILE A 14 0.60 -4.52 -9.44
N GLY A 15 0.99 -5.56 -8.71
CA GLY A 15 1.77 -6.70 -9.22
C GLY A 15 3.29 -6.47 -9.26
N ASP A 16 3.78 -5.28 -8.92
CA ASP A 16 5.23 -5.01 -8.82
C ASP A 16 5.78 -5.47 -7.47
N THR A 17 5.80 -6.79 -7.25
CA THR A 17 6.19 -7.39 -5.96
C THR A 17 7.57 -6.95 -5.49
N ALA A 18 8.50 -6.67 -6.42
CA ALA A 18 9.83 -6.16 -6.07
C ALA A 18 9.75 -4.77 -5.41
N ALA A 19 9.04 -3.82 -6.03
CA ALA A 19 8.87 -2.48 -5.46
C ALA A 19 8.10 -2.50 -4.13
N TRP A 20 7.15 -3.41 -3.96
CA TRP A 20 6.45 -3.59 -2.69
C TRP A 20 7.33 -4.22 -1.62
N LYS A 21 8.15 -5.22 -1.98
CA LYS A 21 9.07 -5.86 -1.05
C LYS A 21 10.10 -4.87 -0.52
N GLU A 22 10.72 -4.09 -1.39
CA GLU A 22 11.67 -3.04 -1.00
C GLU A 22 11.03 -2.09 0.02
N ARG A 23 9.82 -1.59 -0.27
CA ARG A 23 9.10 -0.70 0.65
C ARG A 23 8.73 -1.40 1.95
N ALA A 24 8.30 -2.66 1.91
CA ALA A 24 7.98 -3.41 3.11
C ALA A 24 9.23 -3.56 3.98
N ASP A 25 10.37 -3.95 3.40
CA ASP A 25 11.65 -4.09 4.11
C ASP A 25 12.07 -2.75 4.76
N HIS A 26 11.84 -1.61 4.10
CA HIS A 26 12.08 -0.27 4.67
C HIS A 26 11.09 0.17 5.77
N GLN A 27 9.87 -0.36 5.79
CA GLN A 27 8.81 0.08 6.70
C GLN A 27 8.59 -0.88 7.87
N GLY A 28 9.31 -2.01 7.93
CA GLY A 28 9.12 -3.04 8.97
C GLY A 28 8.11 -4.13 8.57
N GLY A 29 8.07 -4.46 7.28
CA GLY A 29 7.21 -5.50 6.71
C GLY A 29 5.84 -4.99 6.30
N LEU A 30 4.91 -5.94 6.18
CA LEU A 30 3.53 -5.68 5.74
C LEU A 30 2.76 -4.79 6.73
N ASP A 31 2.98 -4.96 8.04
CA ASP A 31 2.31 -4.17 9.07
C ASP A 31 2.79 -2.71 9.05
N GLY A 32 4.05 -2.47 8.71
CA GLY A 32 4.58 -1.12 8.47
C GLY A 32 3.94 -0.43 7.27
N ILE A 33 3.76 -1.17 6.17
CA ILE A 33 3.03 -0.68 4.99
C ILE A 33 1.58 -0.36 5.35
N LEU A 34 0.92 -1.22 6.14
CA LEU A 34 -0.44 -0.98 6.62
C LEU A 34 -0.52 0.28 7.47
N ALA A 35 0.40 0.48 8.42
CA ALA A 35 0.44 1.69 9.24
C ALA A 35 0.56 2.95 8.38
N LYS A 36 1.44 2.96 7.36
CA LYS A 36 1.53 4.08 6.41
C LYS A 36 0.30 4.22 5.51
N ALA A 37 -0.36 3.11 5.17
CA ALA A 37 -1.62 3.14 4.45
C ALA A 37 -2.72 3.82 5.27
N ILE A 38 -2.76 3.57 6.57
CA ILE A 38 -3.72 4.17 7.51
C ILE A 38 -3.40 5.65 7.71
N THR A 39 -2.17 6.01 8.05
CA THR A 39 -1.79 7.41 8.34
C THR A 39 -1.68 8.30 7.11
N GLY A 40 -1.48 7.70 5.93
CA GLY A 40 -1.05 8.41 4.73
C GLY A 40 0.45 8.72 4.75
N ILE A 41 1.01 8.98 3.56
CA ILE A 41 2.41 9.39 3.37
C ILE A 41 2.56 10.18 2.06
N ASN A 42 3.17 11.37 2.13
CA ASN A 42 3.37 12.25 0.98
C ASN A 42 2.06 12.48 0.19
N ALA A 43 2.03 12.12 -1.09
CA ALA A 43 0.87 12.22 -1.97
C ALA A 43 -0.17 11.10 -1.77
N MET A 44 0.08 10.13 -0.88
CA MET A 44 -0.85 9.06 -0.58
C MET A 44 -1.76 9.48 0.60
N PRO A 45 -3.07 9.68 0.36
CA PRO A 45 -4.00 10.07 1.42
C PRO A 45 -4.20 8.95 2.46
N PRO A 46 -4.60 9.30 3.69
CA PRO A 46 -4.97 8.35 4.72
C PRO A 46 -5.99 7.32 4.23
N LYS A 47 -5.82 6.07 4.69
CA LYS A 47 -6.60 4.89 4.31
C LYS A 47 -6.76 4.65 2.80
N GLY A 48 -5.88 5.21 1.97
CA GLY A 48 -6.00 5.11 0.51
C GLY A 48 -7.35 5.59 -0.02
N THR A 49 -7.93 6.62 0.60
CA THR A 49 -9.28 7.17 0.35
C THR A 49 -10.47 6.29 0.80
N CYS A 50 -10.22 5.12 1.39
CA CYS A 50 -11.29 4.28 1.94
C CYS A 50 -11.52 4.58 3.43
N MET A 51 -12.30 5.61 3.74
CA MET A 51 -12.54 6.00 5.14
C MET A 51 -13.35 4.97 5.94
N THR A 52 -14.13 4.14 5.25
CA THR A 52 -14.98 3.09 5.83
C THR A 52 -14.28 1.73 5.93
N CYS A 53 -13.09 1.56 5.34
CA CYS A 53 -12.39 0.28 5.38
C CYS A 53 -11.85 0.00 6.79
N THR A 54 -11.96 -1.25 7.22
CA THR A 54 -11.24 -1.77 8.39
C THR A 54 -9.77 -1.98 8.07
N ASP A 55 -8.96 -2.11 9.11
CA ASP A 55 -7.53 -2.34 8.96
C ASP A 55 -7.25 -3.70 8.29
N GLU A 56 -8.09 -4.71 8.52
CA GLU A 56 -8.01 -6.00 7.82
C GLU A 56 -8.31 -5.87 6.33
N GLU A 57 -9.32 -5.09 5.96
CA GLU A 57 -9.66 -4.83 4.54
C GLU A 57 -8.53 -4.10 3.82
N LEU A 58 -7.90 -3.12 4.49
CA LEU A 58 -6.73 -2.42 3.98
C LEU A 58 -5.54 -3.36 3.83
N LYS A 59 -5.29 -4.23 4.81
CA LYS A 59 -4.22 -5.23 4.78
C LYS A 59 -4.41 -6.21 3.62
N GLY A 60 -5.60 -6.78 3.46
CA GLY A 60 -5.91 -7.69 2.35
C GLY A 60 -5.80 -7.01 0.98
N ALA A 61 -6.15 -5.72 0.88
CA ALA A 61 -5.93 -4.95 -0.34
C ALA A 61 -4.43 -4.76 -0.64
N ILE A 62 -3.60 -4.50 0.37
CA ILE A 62 -2.15 -4.40 0.23
C ILE A 62 -1.55 -5.72 -0.22
N GLU A 63 -1.91 -6.84 0.41
CA GLU A 63 -1.45 -8.19 0.03
C GLU A 63 -1.82 -8.49 -1.42
N LYS A 64 -3.07 -8.25 -1.81
CA LYS A 64 -3.54 -8.47 -3.19
C LYS A 64 -2.81 -7.60 -4.21
N MET A 65 -2.50 -6.35 -3.88
CA MET A 65 -1.78 -5.44 -4.79
C MET A 65 -0.28 -5.73 -4.86
N SER A 66 0.31 -6.16 -3.74
CA SER A 66 1.75 -6.37 -3.59
C SER A 66 2.21 -7.77 -4.01
N GLY A 67 1.33 -8.76 -3.91
CA GLY A 67 1.71 -10.17 -4.03
C GLY A 67 2.55 -10.68 -2.86
N LEU A 68 2.70 -9.87 -1.81
CA LEU A 68 3.33 -10.26 -0.55
C LEU A 68 2.32 -11.06 0.28
N LYS A 69 2.81 -12.07 0.99
CA LYS A 69 2.07 -12.88 1.95
C LYS A 69 2.79 -12.83 3.29
#